data_AF-A0A2N3PHM7-F1
#
_entry.id   AF-A0A2N3PHM7-F1
#
_cell.length_a   1.000
_cell.length_b   1.000
_cell.length_c   1.000
_cell.angle_alpha   90.00
_cell.angle_beta   90.00
_cell.angle_gamma   90.00
#
_symmetry.space_group_name_H-M   'P 1'
#
loop_
_entity.id
_entity.type
_entity.pdbx_description
1 polymer ?
#
loop_
_entity_poly.entity_id
_entity_poly.type
_entity_poly.pdbx_seq_one_letter_code
_entity_poly.pdbx_strand_id
1 'polypeptide(L)'
;MQFQPRGFRVFNDVTNLRNTLLQLQKKVGKEIDFYLLDFRTFYSKKGENKYKPVNDLSLFSKNANFIANIDIKQTYKIEVCKKSQKPERTFGFKLFTDESTILRAVLLCNNKIKYHDSIKNEIYQELYKTMALQGYLIGIREYNKLSQQIDAFIFVLKQGKIAPKLTLNIGVGVASTEGKDGVLECLYTLQEDTTQQPIDSFCPRVCVQAVHKGDEIFTYTKPISGQIGRNLKGEFIPIRSITTNAIQTDTSIRARSDSNIIKYQATKDGFLKEIKPFCYIISDELTTAKNDSNSATPKQESLNIDGQTHSNAKIQTDIAFIGSHRGEIKAHTVVIDVLEKGSVEAKVAYINSTLGGKIIADYIYIKDVRSYNEIYPRFSLVVDNILGEHNTFELNPSKFAFTRRDRIEYVMLSDQIKIRLRHLKKQMDEVYAYLLASQGKAHKIQHDAEEKPEEKLPKNLQCIVEQYEKALEQYKHLLKEYKDIINLYYTNEIRLKGIDEGALLAKMIIRGEISEPETMVKFKAYAGKHEETLKTILSQATPARFFEVEKEGDFFRLRSHQEYNPELLNWIEEKRPQKES
;
A
#
# COMPACT_ATOMS: atom_id res chain seq x y z
N MET A 1 18.45 -23.26 56.79
CA MET A 1 19.72 -23.55 57.50
C MET A 1 20.04 -22.30 58.30
N GLN A 2 20.13 -22.38 59.64
CA GLN A 2 20.49 -21.23 60.48
C GLN A 2 21.97 -21.32 60.83
N PHE A 3 22.74 -20.25 60.60
CA PHE A 3 24.14 -20.20 60.98
C PHE A 3 24.27 -19.61 62.39
N GLN A 4 25.16 -20.21 63.19
CA GLN A 4 25.39 -19.79 64.57
C GLN A 4 26.22 -18.49 64.62
N PRO A 5 25.88 -17.55 65.54
CA PRO A 5 26.64 -16.32 65.73
C PRO A 5 28.01 -16.60 66.36
N ARG A 6 28.99 -15.75 66.05
CA ARG A 6 30.38 -15.83 66.53
C ARG A 6 30.75 -14.75 67.55
N GLY A 7 29.79 -13.92 67.96
CA GLY A 7 29.95 -12.91 69.02
C GLY A 7 30.35 -11.51 68.53
N PHE A 8 30.22 -11.23 67.23
CA PHE A 8 30.44 -9.90 66.65
C PHE A 8 29.13 -9.11 66.51
N ARG A 9 29.22 -7.91 65.93
CA ARG A 9 28.06 -7.01 65.80
C ARG A 9 27.08 -7.51 64.75
N VAL A 10 25.82 -7.70 65.17
CA VAL A 10 24.73 -8.18 64.32
C VAL A 10 23.95 -7.02 63.70
N PHE A 11 23.57 -7.19 62.44
CA PHE A 11 22.71 -6.30 61.67
C PHE A 11 21.53 -7.12 61.14
N ASN A 12 20.31 -6.66 61.39
CA ASN A 12 19.07 -7.30 60.93
C ASN A 12 18.52 -6.59 59.69
N ASP A 13 17.67 -7.29 58.93
CA ASP A 13 16.86 -6.76 57.82
C ASP A 13 17.65 -5.98 56.76
N VAL A 14 18.88 -6.42 56.47
CA VAL A 14 19.74 -5.81 55.46
C VAL A 14 19.20 -6.16 54.07
N THR A 15 18.75 -5.16 53.30
CA THR A 15 18.21 -5.34 51.93
C THR A 15 19.27 -5.17 50.84
N ASN A 16 20.23 -4.26 51.03
CA ASN A 16 21.31 -3.98 50.08
C ASN A 16 22.68 -4.23 50.72
N LEU A 17 23.06 -5.52 50.78
CA LEU A 17 24.29 -5.99 51.42
C LEU A 17 25.53 -5.21 50.98
N ARG A 18 25.73 -5.01 49.67
CA ARG A 18 26.92 -4.36 49.14
C ARG A 18 27.03 -2.91 49.61
N ASN A 19 25.95 -2.15 49.52
CA ASN A 19 25.95 -0.76 49.95
C ASN A 19 26.07 -0.62 51.48
N THR A 20 25.39 -1.48 52.24
CA THR A 20 25.50 -1.49 53.71
C THR A 20 26.94 -1.80 54.14
N LEU A 21 27.60 -2.79 53.54
CA LEU A 21 28.99 -3.11 53.85
C LEU A 21 29.95 -1.97 53.46
N LEU A 22 29.76 -1.34 52.29
CA LEU A 22 30.57 -0.18 51.89
C LEU A 22 30.45 0.99 52.88
N GLN A 23 29.24 1.28 53.36
CA GLN A 23 29.01 2.33 54.36
C GLN A 23 29.67 1.99 55.70
N LEU A 24 29.57 0.73 56.14
CA LEU A 24 30.21 0.27 57.37
C LEU A 24 31.74 0.30 57.26
N GLN A 25 32.30 -0.10 56.12
CA GLN A 25 33.74 -0.07 55.88
C GLN A 25 34.29 1.35 55.94
N LYS A 26 33.59 2.33 55.35
CA LYS A 26 33.95 3.76 55.44
C LYS A 26 33.96 4.27 56.88
N LYS A 27 32.98 3.84 57.70
CA LYS A 27 32.88 4.22 59.12
C LYS A 27 33.99 3.59 59.98
N VAL A 28 34.39 2.35 59.67
CA VAL A 28 35.35 1.59 60.47
C VAL A 28 36.80 1.85 60.05
N GLY A 29 37.05 2.33 58.83
CA GLY A 29 38.39 2.66 58.32
C GLY A 29 39.32 1.45 58.15
N LYS A 30 38.79 0.23 58.22
CA LYS A 30 39.51 -1.04 58.05
C LYS A 30 38.72 -1.99 57.17
N GLU A 31 39.38 -2.95 56.54
CA GLU A 31 38.69 -4.01 55.79
C GLU A 31 37.79 -4.84 56.72
N ILE A 32 36.51 -4.93 56.36
CA ILE A 32 35.50 -5.71 57.08
C ILE A 32 35.08 -6.92 56.25
N ASP A 33 34.56 -7.93 56.94
CA ASP A 33 33.89 -9.08 56.34
C ASP A 33 32.67 -9.45 57.20
N PHE A 34 31.82 -10.36 56.74
CA PHE A 34 30.62 -10.75 57.47
C PHE A 34 30.35 -12.26 57.45
N TYR A 35 29.53 -12.69 58.38
CA TYR A 35 28.88 -13.99 58.44
C TYR A 35 27.38 -13.79 58.18
N LEU A 36 26.81 -14.56 57.25
CA LEU A 36 25.36 -14.65 57.08
C LEU A 36 24.80 -15.48 58.25
N LEU A 37 23.77 -14.98 58.93
CA LEU A 37 23.10 -15.69 60.04
C LEU A 37 21.78 -16.29 59.57
N ASP A 38 20.98 -15.48 58.87
CA ASP A 38 19.65 -15.85 58.39
C ASP A 38 19.24 -14.99 57.17
N PHE A 39 18.24 -15.43 56.43
CA PHE A 39 17.63 -14.67 55.34
C PHE A 39 16.12 -14.86 55.30
N ARG A 40 15.39 -13.83 54.88
CA ARG A 40 13.93 -13.87 54.72
C ARG A 40 13.54 -13.44 53.31
N THR A 41 12.62 -14.18 52.70
CA THR A 41 12.11 -13.87 51.37
C THR A 41 10.75 -13.20 51.47
N PHE A 42 10.55 -12.19 50.63
CA PHE A 42 9.30 -11.45 50.52
C PHE A 42 8.88 -11.38 49.06
N TYR A 43 7.57 -11.29 48.83
CA TYR A 43 7.00 -11.07 47.50
C TYR A 43 5.99 -9.93 47.50
N SER A 44 5.83 -9.27 46.35
CA SER A 44 4.78 -8.29 46.10
C SER A 44 4.25 -8.45 44.68
N LYS A 45 3.00 -8.05 44.41
CA LYS A 45 2.56 -7.91 43.01
C LYS A 45 3.41 -6.82 42.35
N LYS A 46 3.78 -7.03 41.09
CA LYS A 46 4.67 -6.11 40.38
C LYS A 46 4.10 -4.69 40.40
N GLY A 47 4.87 -3.74 40.95
CA GLY A 47 4.50 -2.33 41.05
C GLY A 47 3.67 -1.92 42.28
N GLU A 48 3.16 -2.85 43.10
CA GLU A 48 2.36 -2.50 44.28
C GLU A 48 3.19 -2.12 45.51
N ASN A 49 4.48 -2.48 45.55
CA ASN A 49 5.41 -2.24 46.67
C ASN A 49 4.92 -2.71 48.07
N LYS A 50 3.92 -3.59 48.13
CA LYS A 50 3.38 -4.19 49.35
C LYS A 50 3.96 -5.59 49.53
N TYR A 51 5.04 -5.70 50.29
CA TYR A 51 5.79 -6.94 50.47
C TYR A 51 5.19 -7.81 51.58
N LYS A 52 4.94 -9.09 51.25
CA LYS A 52 4.47 -10.12 52.19
C LYS A 52 5.56 -11.18 52.38
N PRO A 53 5.76 -11.70 53.61
CA PRO A 53 6.74 -12.75 53.85
C PRO A 53 6.35 -14.05 53.15
N VAL A 54 7.35 -14.78 52.67
CA VAL A 54 7.20 -16.14 52.12
C VAL A 54 7.59 -17.14 53.21
N ASN A 55 6.60 -17.88 53.72
CA ASN A 55 6.83 -18.86 54.78
C ASN A 55 7.41 -20.18 54.26
N ASP A 56 7.09 -20.56 53.02
CA ASP A 56 7.62 -21.75 52.36
C ASP A 56 8.21 -21.40 50.98
N LEU A 57 9.52 -21.56 50.85
CA LEU A 57 10.26 -21.29 49.61
C LEU A 57 9.95 -22.32 48.51
N SER A 58 9.39 -23.49 48.87
CA SER A 58 9.01 -24.53 47.90
C SER A 58 7.97 -24.04 46.89
N LEU A 59 7.21 -22.98 47.23
CA LEU A 59 6.25 -22.30 46.35
C LEU A 59 6.87 -21.94 45.00
N PHE A 60 8.12 -21.49 44.98
CA PHE A 60 8.84 -21.05 43.79
C PHE A 60 9.45 -22.21 42.98
N SER A 61 9.33 -23.45 43.45
CA SER A 61 9.76 -24.63 42.69
C SER A 61 8.88 -24.86 41.46
N LYS A 62 7.61 -24.44 41.50
CA LYS A 62 6.70 -24.48 40.34
C LYS A 62 7.01 -23.33 39.37
N ASN A 63 7.23 -23.64 38.09
CA ASN A 63 7.56 -22.63 37.07
C ASN A 63 6.52 -21.51 37.02
N ALA A 64 5.22 -21.85 37.00
CA ALA A 64 4.11 -20.89 36.96
C ALA A 64 4.15 -19.86 38.11
N ASN A 65 4.55 -20.28 39.32
CA ASN A 65 4.64 -19.40 40.47
C ASN A 65 5.87 -18.49 40.39
N PHE A 66 6.98 -18.98 39.83
CA PHE A 66 8.22 -18.22 39.73
C PHE A 66 8.15 -17.14 38.64
N ILE A 67 7.51 -17.44 37.51
CA ILE A 67 7.29 -16.49 36.40
C ILE A 67 6.05 -15.61 36.58
N ALA A 68 5.30 -15.79 37.67
CA ALA A 68 4.16 -14.93 37.97
C ALA A 68 4.59 -13.46 38.04
N ASN A 69 3.64 -12.55 37.77
CA ASN A 69 3.88 -11.11 37.72
C ASN A 69 4.06 -10.50 39.13
N ILE A 70 5.14 -10.90 39.80
CA ILE A 70 5.48 -10.57 41.19
C ILE A 70 6.96 -10.17 41.33
N ASP A 71 7.22 -9.24 42.23
CA ASP A 71 8.57 -8.87 42.67
C ASP A 71 8.99 -9.75 43.84
N ILE A 72 10.20 -10.33 43.79
CA ILE A 72 10.77 -11.16 44.87
C ILE A 72 11.97 -10.42 45.45
N LYS A 73 12.04 -10.30 46.78
CA LYS A 73 13.15 -9.66 47.49
C LYS A 73 13.59 -10.51 48.69
N GLN A 74 14.86 -10.39 49.06
CA GLN A 74 15.40 -11.01 50.26
C GLN A 74 16.00 -9.96 51.20
N THR A 75 15.80 -10.17 52.51
CA THR A 75 16.51 -9.46 53.56
C THR A 75 17.44 -10.41 54.28
N TYR A 76 18.57 -9.89 54.78
CA TYR A 76 19.62 -10.69 55.37
C TYR A 76 19.89 -10.24 56.80
N LYS A 77 20.07 -11.22 57.68
CA LYS A 77 20.63 -11.03 59.01
C LYS A 77 22.10 -11.40 58.96
N ILE A 78 22.98 -10.46 59.26
CA ILE A 78 24.44 -10.64 59.16
C ILE A 78 25.15 -10.25 60.44
N GLU A 79 26.34 -10.81 60.62
CA GLU A 79 27.25 -10.50 61.69
C GLU A 79 28.57 -10.00 61.09
N VAL A 80 28.98 -8.77 61.42
CA VAL A 80 30.10 -8.08 60.76
C VAL A 80 31.33 -8.09 61.67
N CYS A 81 32.48 -8.46 61.10
CA CYS A 81 33.77 -8.52 61.78
C CYS A 81 34.87 -7.84 60.95
N LYS A 82 36.02 -7.54 61.56
CA LYS A 82 37.22 -7.11 60.80
C LYS A 82 37.78 -8.31 60.05
N LYS A 83 38.31 -8.10 58.85
CA LYS A 83 38.88 -9.19 58.05
C LYS A 83 40.05 -9.89 58.74
N SER A 84 40.84 -9.15 59.53
CA SER A 84 41.95 -9.70 60.34
C SER A 84 41.51 -10.62 61.48
N GLN A 85 40.21 -10.61 61.83
CA GLN A 85 39.64 -11.49 62.87
C GLN A 85 39.12 -12.81 62.30
N LYS A 86 39.19 -13.00 60.97
CA LYS A 86 38.81 -14.25 60.33
C LYS A 86 40.00 -15.19 60.16
N PRO A 87 39.78 -16.52 60.24
CA PRO A 87 40.80 -17.49 59.90
C PRO A 87 41.24 -17.35 58.44
N GLU A 88 42.44 -17.83 58.12
CA GLU A 88 42.97 -17.81 56.76
C GLU A 88 42.01 -18.52 55.79
N ARG A 89 41.70 -17.86 54.67
CA ARG A 89 40.74 -18.39 53.70
C ARG A 89 41.33 -19.58 52.94
N THR A 90 40.79 -20.77 53.18
CA THR A 90 41.23 -22.02 52.53
C THR A 90 40.48 -22.35 51.24
N PHE A 91 39.31 -21.73 51.02
CA PHE A 91 38.52 -21.91 49.81
C PHE A 91 37.64 -20.68 49.50
N GLY A 92 37.11 -20.63 48.29
CA GLY A 92 36.16 -19.61 47.86
C GLY A 92 35.33 -20.04 46.67
N PHE A 93 34.34 -19.20 46.31
CA PHE A 93 33.43 -19.47 45.21
C PHE A 93 33.54 -18.43 44.10
N LYS A 94 33.49 -18.92 42.86
CA LYS A 94 33.21 -18.10 41.68
C LYS A 94 31.89 -18.54 41.06
N LEU A 95 30.90 -17.66 41.07
CA LEU A 95 29.59 -17.91 40.45
C LEU A 95 29.64 -17.59 38.96
N PHE A 96 28.95 -18.39 38.17
CA PHE A 96 28.73 -18.14 36.75
C PHE A 96 27.36 -18.69 36.33
N THR A 97 26.79 -18.08 35.30
CA THR A 97 25.49 -18.44 34.75
C THR A 97 25.66 -19.12 33.40
N ASP A 98 24.94 -20.22 33.21
CA ASP A 98 24.81 -20.93 31.94
C ASP A 98 23.40 -20.65 31.39
N GLU A 99 23.31 -20.27 30.12
CA GLU A 99 22.04 -19.91 29.43
C GLU A 99 21.14 -18.93 30.21
N SER A 100 21.75 -18.01 30.98
CA SER A 100 21.08 -17.01 31.84
C SER A 100 20.16 -17.54 32.94
N THR A 101 19.97 -18.86 33.05
CA THR A 101 18.99 -19.49 33.96
C THR A 101 19.62 -20.48 34.92
N ILE A 102 20.72 -21.12 34.56
CA ILE A 102 21.37 -22.13 35.40
C ILE A 102 22.50 -21.43 36.17
N LEU A 103 22.45 -21.48 37.50
CA LEU A 103 23.52 -20.97 38.36
C LEU A 103 24.46 -22.11 38.74
N ARG A 104 25.74 -21.94 38.42
CA ARG A 104 26.82 -22.83 38.84
C ARG A 104 27.84 -22.06 39.69
N ALA A 105 28.50 -22.79 40.60
CA ALA A 105 29.55 -22.25 41.44
C ALA A 105 30.81 -23.10 41.31
N VAL A 106 31.94 -22.48 40.97
CA VAL A 106 33.24 -23.14 41.07
C VAL A 106 33.76 -22.96 42.49
N LEU A 107 33.83 -24.05 43.25
CA LEU A 107 34.57 -24.13 44.50
C LEU A 107 36.07 -24.19 44.19
N LEU A 108 36.80 -23.19 44.64
CA LEU A 108 38.25 -23.06 44.50
C LEU A 108 38.90 -23.38 45.85
N CYS A 109 39.69 -24.44 45.91
CA CYS A 109 40.37 -24.88 47.12
C CYS A 109 41.87 -24.58 47.03
N ASN A 110 42.47 -24.12 48.11
CA ASN A 110 43.93 -24.05 48.22
C ASN A 110 44.50 -25.30 48.89
N ASN A 111 45.81 -25.49 48.80
CA ASN A 111 46.50 -26.69 49.30
C ASN A 111 46.48 -26.82 50.84
N LYS A 112 45.93 -25.83 51.56
CA LYS A 112 45.85 -25.81 53.03
C LYS A 112 44.49 -26.29 53.56
N ILE A 113 43.51 -26.58 52.70
CA ILE A 113 42.20 -27.07 53.14
C ILE A 113 42.33 -28.46 53.78
N LYS A 114 41.74 -28.63 54.97
CA LYS A 114 41.71 -29.90 55.71
C LYS A 114 40.29 -30.21 56.18
N TYR A 115 39.98 -31.49 56.28
CA TYR A 115 38.71 -31.92 56.86
C TYR A 115 38.61 -31.52 58.33
N HIS A 116 37.44 -31.01 58.71
CA HIS A 116 37.00 -30.78 60.08
C HIS A 116 35.46 -30.77 60.09
N ASP A 117 34.83 -30.99 61.23
CA ASP A 117 33.38 -31.28 61.27
C ASP A 117 32.48 -30.11 60.84
N SER A 118 32.94 -28.86 60.98
CA SER A 118 32.18 -27.69 60.50
C SER A 118 32.36 -27.35 59.02
N ILE A 119 33.20 -28.06 58.25
CA ILE A 119 33.55 -27.68 56.87
C ILE A 119 32.31 -27.59 55.97
N LYS A 120 31.32 -28.46 56.15
CA LYS A 120 30.05 -28.42 55.39
C LYS A 120 29.34 -27.09 55.58
N ASN A 121 29.21 -26.65 56.84
CA ASN A 121 28.58 -25.39 57.18
C ASN A 121 29.39 -24.19 56.68
N GLU A 122 30.72 -24.25 56.70
CA GLU A 122 31.57 -23.20 56.15
C GLU A 122 31.45 -23.07 54.62
N ILE A 123 31.33 -24.19 53.91
CA ILE A 123 31.08 -24.22 52.45
C ILE A 123 29.75 -23.54 52.13
N TYR A 124 28.67 -23.92 52.83
CA TYR A 124 27.37 -23.26 52.65
C TYR A 124 27.43 -21.77 53.00
N GLN A 125 28.13 -21.43 54.08
CA GLN A 125 28.27 -20.05 54.53
C GLN A 125 28.93 -19.18 53.46
N GLU A 126 30.06 -19.62 52.90
CA GLU A 126 30.76 -18.87 51.87
C GLU A 126 30.01 -18.88 50.53
N LEU A 127 29.31 -19.97 50.17
CA LEU A 127 28.48 -20.04 48.98
C LEU A 127 27.33 -19.03 49.04
N TYR A 128 26.52 -19.08 50.10
CA TYR A 128 25.36 -18.21 50.28
C TYR A 128 25.75 -16.75 50.46
N LYS A 129 26.85 -16.49 51.17
CA LYS A 129 27.45 -15.16 51.22
C LYS A 129 27.82 -14.65 49.82
N THR A 130 28.42 -15.49 48.97
CA THR A 130 28.79 -15.13 47.60
C THR A 130 27.54 -14.87 46.73
N MET A 131 26.50 -15.70 46.88
CA MET A 131 25.21 -15.51 46.21
C MET A 131 24.55 -14.19 46.60
N ALA A 132 24.45 -13.92 47.91
CA ALA A 132 23.85 -12.71 48.47
C ALA A 132 24.55 -11.43 47.96
N LEU A 133 25.90 -11.44 47.94
CA LEU A 133 26.71 -10.32 47.47
C LEU A 133 26.53 -10.03 45.97
N GLN A 134 26.20 -11.06 45.17
CA GLN A 134 25.98 -10.94 43.73
C GLN A 134 24.49 -10.82 43.35
N GLY A 135 23.59 -10.76 44.34
CA GLY A 135 22.15 -10.54 44.15
C GLY A 135 21.34 -11.78 43.77
N TYR A 136 21.90 -12.99 43.93
CA TYR A 136 21.14 -14.23 43.70
C TYR A 136 20.25 -14.56 44.90
N LEU A 137 19.05 -15.06 44.61
CA LEU A 137 18.09 -15.49 45.63
C LEU A 137 18.55 -16.82 46.25
N ILE A 138 18.68 -16.84 47.57
CA ILE A 138 19.14 -18.00 48.35
C ILE A 138 17.94 -18.90 48.71
N GLY A 139 18.11 -20.22 48.66
CA GLY A 139 17.06 -21.17 49.06
C GLY A 139 15.88 -21.27 48.09
N ILE A 140 15.95 -20.62 46.92
CA ILE A 140 14.91 -20.65 45.90
C ILE A 140 15.41 -21.43 44.70
N ARG A 141 14.64 -22.45 44.28
CA ARG A 141 14.94 -23.29 43.11
C ARG A 141 16.37 -23.86 43.12
N GLU A 142 16.87 -24.16 44.32
CA GLU A 142 18.12 -24.89 44.49
C GLU A 142 17.97 -26.30 43.92
N TYR A 143 19.02 -26.82 43.27
CA TYR A 143 19.02 -28.20 42.82
C TYR A 143 18.93 -29.12 44.04
N ASN A 144 18.00 -30.08 44.00
CA ASN A 144 17.77 -31.06 45.08
C ASN A 144 19.02 -31.86 45.49
N LYS A 145 20.11 -31.79 44.71
CA LYS A 145 21.37 -32.50 44.93
C LYS A 145 22.52 -31.62 45.41
N LEU A 146 22.33 -30.33 45.72
CA LEU A 146 23.44 -29.48 46.19
C LEU A 146 24.11 -30.03 47.46
N SER A 147 23.31 -30.50 48.42
CA SER A 147 23.85 -31.14 49.63
C SER A 147 24.63 -32.40 49.32
N GLN A 148 24.12 -33.24 48.40
CA GLN A 148 24.80 -34.45 47.95
C GLN A 148 26.13 -34.15 47.24
N GLN A 149 26.18 -33.11 46.40
CA GLN A 149 27.42 -32.66 45.74
C GLN A 149 28.47 -32.20 46.76
N ILE A 150 28.04 -31.47 47.80
CA ILE A 150 28.94 -31.03 48.89
C ILE A 150 29.38 -32.22 49.73
N ASP A 151 28.49 -33.16 50.05
CA ASP A 151 28.83 -34.37 50.80
C ASP A 151 29.83 -35.27 50.05
N ALA A 152 29.67 -35.40 48.73
CA ALA A 152 30.63 -36.09 47.88
C ALA A 152 32.01 -35.42 47.92
N PHE A 153 32.06 -34.08 47.87
CA PHE A 153 33.31 -33.33 48.03
C PHE A 153 33.97 -33.57 49.39
N ILE A 154 33.19 -33.53 50.47
CA ILE A 154 33.70 -33.77 51.83
C ILE A 154 34.24 -35.19 51.98
N PHE A 155 33.56 -36.18 51.39
CA PHE A 155 34.03 -37.56 51.38
C PHE A 155 35.40 -37.69 50.69
N VAL A 156 35.60 -37.01 49.56
CA VAL A 156 36.89 -36.98 48.85
C VAL A 156 37.96 -36.24 49.68
N LEU A 157 37.59 -35.14 50.34
CA LEU A 157 38.48 -34.39 51.25
C LEU A 157 38.95 -35.23 52.44
N LYS A 158 38.07 -36.09 53.01
CA LYS A 158 38.44 -37.03 54.10
C LYS A 158 39.51 -38.03 53.67
N GLN A 159 39.56 -38.39 52.39
CA GLN A 159 40.57 -39.29 51.83
C GLN A 159 41.89 -38.60 51.49
N GLY A 160 42.04 -37.30 51.78
CA GLY A 160 43.25 -36.53 51.50
C GLY A 160 43.47 -36.18 50.02
N LYS A 161 42.51 -36.48 49.14
CA LYS A 161 42.53 -36.11 47.73
C LYS A 161 41.86 -34.74 47.57
N ILE A 162 42.60 -33.72 47.14
CA ILE A 162 42.05 -32.37 46.93
C ILE A 162 41.99 -32.07 45.45
N ALA A 163 40.77 -31.90 44.92
CA ALA A 163 40.60 -31.29 43.60
C ALA A 163 40.75 -29.76 43.73
N PRO A 164 41.61 -29.12 42.92
CA PRO A 164 41.83 -27.67 43.02
C PRO A 164 40.58 -26.86 42.63
N LYS A 165 39.70 -27.46 41.81
CA LYS A 165 38.45 -26.85 41.33
C LYS A 165 37.35 -27.90 41.29
N LEU A 166 36.17 -27.55 41.79
CA LEU A 166 34.96 -28.35 41.69
C LEU A 166 33.77 -27.47 41.26
N THR A 167 33.05 -27.88 40.22
CA THR A 167 31.84 -27.19 39.79
C THR A 167 30.61 -27.78 40.49
N LEU A 168 29.85 -26.92 41.17
CA LEU A 168 28.58 -27.25 41.82
C LEU A 168 27.43 -26.64 41.04
N ASN A 169 26.40 -27.44 40.78
CA ASN A 169 25.11 -26.96 40.28
C ASN A 169 24.29 -26.43 41.47
N ILE A 170 24.00 -25.13 41.48
CA ILE A 170 23.37 -24.44 42.61
C ILE A 170 21.86 -24.40 42.44
N GLY A 171 21.36 -23.84 41.34
CA GLY A 171 19.93 -23.78 41.05
C GLY A 171 19.61 -23.49 39.60
N VAL A 172 18.32 -23.50 39.26
CA VAL A 172 17.83 -23.23 37.90
C VAL A 172 16.60 -22.32 37.91
N GLY A 173 16.63 -21.28 37.08
CA GLY A 173 15.51 -20.39 36.81
C GLY A 173 14.47 -21.02 35.88
N VAL A 174 13.84 -20.20 35.05
CA VAL A 174 12.94 -20.62 33.96
C VAL A 174 13.39 -19.92 32.69
N ALA A 175 13.70 -20.69 31.64
CA ALA A 175 14.07 -20.14 30.33
C ALA A 175 12.86 -19.50 29.64
N SER A 176 13.10 -18.47 28.83
CA SER A 176 12.08 -17.93 27.94
C SER A 176 11.95 -18.81 26.70
N THR A 177 10.74 -18.85 26.14
CA THR A 177 10.50 -19.40 24.81
C THR A 177 10.04 -18.29 23.88
N GLU A 178 10.72 -18.12 22.75
CA GLU A 178 10.34 -17.12 21.76
C GLU A 178 8.99 -17.47 21.13
N GLY A 179 8.22 -16.43 20.83
CA GLY A 179 6.98 -16.56 20.07
C GLY A 179 7.24 -16.74 18.57
N LYS A 180 6.18 -16.99 17.81
CA LYS A 180 6.22 -16.98 16.34
C LYS A 180 5.30 -15.88 15.81
N ASP A 181 5.83 -15.08 14.88
CA ASP A 181 5.08 -14.02 14.19
C ASP A 181 3.93 -14.62 13.36
N GLY A 182 2.88 -13.82 13.15
CA GLY A 182 1.81 -14.18 12.23
C GLY A 182 2.29 -14.11 10.78
N VAL A 183 1.97 -15.11 9.97
CA VAL A 183 2.43 -15.20 8.57
C VAL A 183 1.21 -15.10 7.65
N LEU A 184 1.25 -14.14 6.72
CA LEU A 184 0.24 -13.97 5.67
C LEU A 184 0.83 -14.47 4.34
N GLU A 185 0.21 -15.51 3.79
CA GLU A 185 0.54 -16.06 2.48
C GLU A 185 -0.55 -15.65 1.49
N CYS A 186 -0.17 -14.92 0.44
CA CYS A 186 -1.05 -14.50 -0.64
C CYS A 186 -0.89 -15.45 -1.83
N LEU A 187 -2.00 -16.02 -2.31
CA LEU A 187 -1.99 -16.96 -3.44
C LEU A 187 -1.97 -16.25 -4.80
N TYR A 188 -2.17 -14.93 -4.81
CA TYR A 188 -2.19 -14.09 -6.01
C TYR A 188 -1.00 -13.14 -6.03
N THR A 189 -0.46 -12.87 -7.22
CA THR A 189 0.59 -11.85 -7.40
C THR A 189 -0.05 -10.46 -7.45
N LEU A 190 0.30 -9.62 -6.48
CA LEU A 190 -0.08 -8.22 -6.44
C LEU A 190 1.03 -7.37 -7.07
N GLN A 191 0.65 -6.50 -8.00
CA GLN A 191 1.54 -5.52 -8.64
C GLN A 191 1.22 -4.13 -8.09
N GLU A 192 2.22 -3.24 -8.04
CA GLU A 192 2.02 -1.85 -7.63
C GLU A 192 1.04 -1.15 -8.58
N ASP A 193 0.06 -0.47 -8.02
CA ASP A 193 -0.82 0.41 -8.76
C ASP A 193 -0.05 1.72 -9.01
N THR A 194 0.52 1.87 -10.21
CA THR A 194 1.39 3.00 -10.61
C THR A 194 0.67 4.35 -10.73
N THR A 195 -0.63 4.40 -10.38
CA THR A 195 -1.48 5.60 -10.48
C THR A 195 -1.24 6.64 -9.38
N GLN A 196 -0.52 6.32 -8.30
CA GLN A 196 -0.26 7.25 -7.20
C GLN A 196 1.23 7.31 -6.84
N GLN A 197 1.90 8.45 -7.08
CA GLN A 197 3.13 8.74 -6.36
C GLN A 197 2.79 9.08 -4.90
N PRO A 198 3.51 8.50 -3.94
CA PRO A 198 3.45 8.97 -2.58
C PRO A 198 4.39 10.17 -2.40
N ILE A 199 3.80 11.30 -2.04
CA ILE A 199 4.42 12.16 -1.04
C ILE A 199 4.20 11.39 0.29
N ASP A 200 5.14 10.52 0.68
CA ASP A 200 5.19 9.77 1.95
C ASP A 200 4.03 8.79 2.31
N SER A 201 3.20 8.33 1.36
CA SER A 201 2.07 7.40 1.60
C SER A 201 2.20 5.99 0.97
N PHE A 202 1.30 5.08 1.34
CA PHE A 202 1.23 3.70 0.83
C PHE A 202 0.77 3.66 -0.63
N CYS A 203 1.48 2.92 -1.50
CA CYS A 203 1.04 2.63 -2.86
C CYS A 203 0.06 1.44 -2.86
N PRO A 204 -1.19 1.61 -3.35
CA PRO A 204 -2.11 0.51 -3.55
C PRO A 204 -1.51 -0.56 -4.46
N ARG A 205 -2.00 -1.80 -4.33
CA ARG A 205 -1.57 -2.91 -5.19
C ARG A 205 -2.78 -3.61 -5.78
N VAL A 206 -2.65 -4.13 -6.99
CA VAL A 206 -3.73 -4.83 -7.68
C VAL A 206 -3.24 -6.14 -8.29
N CYS A 207 -4.11 -7.15 -8.26
CA CYS A 207 -3.92 -8.36 -9.03
C CYS A 207 -4.59 -8.17 -10.40
N VAL A 208 -3.79 -8.20 -11.45
CA VAL A 208 -4.27 -8.11 -12.84
C VAL A 208 -5.04 -9.37 -13.25
N GLN A 209 -4.71 -10.51 -12.62
CA GLN A 209 -5.45 -11.74 -12.80
C GLN A 209 -6.81 -11.66 -12.12
N ALA A 210 -7.85 -12.05 -12.84
CA ALA A 210 -9.19 -12.16 -12.29
C ALA A 210 -9.27 -13.24 -11.20
N VAL A 211 -9.95 -12.89 -10.12
CA VAL A 211 -10.34 -13.78 -9.03
C VAL A 211 -11.77 -14.26 -9.26
N HIS A 212 -12.03 -15.53 -8.99
CA HIS A 212 -13.36 -16.14 -9.06
C HIS A 212 -13.97 -16.32 -7.67
N LYS A 213 -15.30 -16.24 -7.61
CA LYS A 213 -16.07 -16.53 -6.41
C LYS A 213 -15.75 -17.94 -5.90
N GLY A 214 -15.35 -18.02 -4.63
CA GLY A 214 -14.95 -19.25 -3.97
C GLY A 214 -13.44 -19.46 -3.91
N ASP A 215 -12.66 -18.72 -4.71
CA ASP A 215 -11.21 -18.80 -4.68
C ASP A 215 -10.65 -18.45 -3.30
N GLU A 216 -9.62 -19.18 -2.88
CA GLU A 216 -8.86 -18.86 -1.68
C GLU A 216 -7.80 -17.80 -2.03
N ILE A 217 -7.87 -16.66 -1.36
CA ILE A 217 -7.05 -15.48 -1.65
C ILE A 217 -5.81 -15.45 -0.78
N PHE A 218 -6.03 -15.64 0.52
CA PHE A 218 -4.98 -15.57 1.53
C PHE A 218 -5.12 -16.69 2.57
N THR A 219 -3.98 -17.13 3.09
CA THR A 219 -3.89 -17.93 4.31
C THR A 219 -3.10 -17.17 5.37
N TYR A 220 -3.73 -16.89 6.52
CA TYR A 220 -3.08 -16.25 7.66
C TYR A 220 -2.86 -17.23 8.80
N THR A 221 -1.61 -17.53 9.12
CA THR A 221 -1.23 -18.30 10.30
C THR A 221 -1.15 -17.38 11.51
N LYS A 222 -1.95 -17.65 12.55
CA LYS A 222 -2.04 -16.83 13.75
C LYS A 222 -0.71 -16.82 14.53
N PRO A 223 -0.35 -15.68 15.15
CA PRO A 223 0.85 -15.57 15.98
C PRO A 223 0.76 -16.50 17.20
N ILE A 224 1.91 -17.05 17.61
CA ILE A 224 2.04 -17.88 18.82
C ILE A 224 2.80 -17.10 19.87
N SER A 225 2.15 -16.83 21.02
CA SER A 225 2.76 -16.15 22.15
C SER A 225 3.94 -16.93 22.74
N GLY A 226 5.08 -16.25 22.87
CA GLY A 226 6.21 -16.77 23.63
C GLY A 226 5.92 -16.83 25.14
N GLN A 227 6.71 -17.59 25.89
CA GLN A 227 6.62 -17.63 27.35
C GLN A 227 7.80 -16.88 27.98
N ILE A 228 7.50 -15.99 28.91
CA ILE A 228 8.51 -15.19 29.61
C ILE A 228 9.26 -16.07 30.62
N GLY A 229 10.59 -15.99 30.58
CA GLY A 229 11.49 -16.64 31.54
C GLY A 229 11.85 -15.73 32.72
N ARG A 230 12.49 -16.30 33.75
CA ARG A 230 13.00 -15.57 34.93
C ARG A 230 14.30 -16.18 35.43
N ASN A 231 15.31 -15.36 35.69
CA ASN A 231 16.61 -15.80 36.23
C ASN A 231 16.60 -15.92 37.76
N LEU A 232 17.69 -16.47 38.34
CA LEU A 232 17.83 -16.65 39.79
C LEU A 232 18.14 -15.38 40.60
N LYS A 233 18.30 -14.23 39.93
CA LYS A 233 18.30 -12.92 40.59
C LYS A 233 16.88 -12.36 40.75
N GLY A 234 15.89 -13.03 40.15
CA GLY A 234 14.49 -12.60 40.15
C GLY A 234 14.13 -11.66 39.01
N GLU A 235 15.01 -11.49 38.00
CA GLU A 235 14.79 -10.64 36.83
C GLU A 235 14.11 -11.43 35.71
N PHE A 236 13.15 -10.81 35.01
CA PHE A 236 12.52 -11.40 33.83
C PHE A 236 13.49 -11.41 32.64
N ILE A 237 13.46 -12.49 31.87
CA ILE A 237 14.24 -12.62 30.64
C ILE A 237 13.38 -12.00 29.51
N PRO A 238 13.87 -10.96 28.82
CA PRO A 238 13.11 -10.32 27.75
C PRO A 238 12.87 -11.31 26.60
N ILE A 239 11.67 -11.26 26.00
CA ILE A 239 11.31 -11.96 24.77
C ILE A 239 11.09 -10.94 23.66
N ARG A 240 11.29 -11.34 22.40
CA ARG A 240 11.00 -10.48 21.26
C ARG A 240 9.49 -10.17 21.20
N SER A 241 9.15 -8.94 20.82
CA SER A 241 7.77 -8.55 20.51
C SER A 241 7.28 -9.27 19.25
N ILE A 242 6.08 -9.86 19.33
CA ILE A 242 5.46 -10.57 18.22
C ILE A 242 4.73 -9.59 17.31
N THR A 243 4.97 -9.70 16.01
CA THR A 243 4.27 -8.89 15.01
C THR A 243 2.94 -9.55 14.65
N THR A 244 1.87 -8.76 14.68
CA THR A 244 0.52 -9.20 14.30
C THR A 244 0.00 -8.38 13.13
N ASN A 245 -0.37 -9.04 12.03
CA ASN A 245 -0.97 -8.38 10.87
C ASN A 245 -2.50 -8.38 11.04
N ALA A 246 -3.10 -7.21 11.23
CA ALA A 246 -4.54 -7.06 11.36
C ALA A 246 -5.17 -6.97 9.96
N ILE A 247 -5.46 -8.12 9.37
CA ILE A 247 -6.03 -8.19 8.02
C ILE A 247 -7.48 -7.69 8.06
N GLN A 248 -7.76 -6.67 7.26
CA GLN A 248 -9.09 -6.10 7.10
C GLN A 248 -9.62 -6.43 5.71
N THR A 249 -10.87 -6.88 5.66
CA THR A 249 -11.58 -7.13 4.41
C THR A 249 -12.99 -6.57 4.48
N ASP A 250 -13.56 -6.26 3.33
CA ASP A 250 -14.98 -5.93 3.20
C ASP A 250 -15.82 -7.20 2.96
N THR A 251 -17.08 -7.03 2.52
CA THR A 251 -18.00 -8.14 2.21
C THR A 251 -17.60 -8.94 0.98
N SER A 252 -16.67 -8.45 0.15
CA SER A 252 -16.19 -9.13 -1.06
C SER A 252 -15.24 -10.29 -0.75
N ILE A 253 -14.69 -10.35 0.47
CA ILE A 253 -13.80 -11.42 0.93
C ILE A 253 -14.29 -11.93 2.29
N ARG A 254 -14.58 -13.23 2.36
CA ARG A 254 -15.04 -13.91 3.56
C ARG A 254 -13.87 -14.55 4.30
N ALA A 255 -13.69 -14.20 5.56
CA ALA A 255 -12.78 -14.89 6.46
C ALA A 255 -13.44 -16.14 7.07
N ARG A 256 -12.70 -17.26 7.10
CA ARG A 256 -13.03 -18.47 7.85
C ARG A 256 -11.89 -18.76 8.81
N SER A 257 -12.15 -18.65 10.10
CA SER A 257 -11.15 -18.89 11.14
C SER A 257 -11.27 -20.30 11.70
N ASP A 258 -10.14 -20.99 11.76
CA ASP A 258 -9.94 -22.19 12.56
C ASP A 258 -9.14 -21.85 13.83
N SER A 259 -8.63 -22.86 14.55
CA SER A 259 -7.82 -22.69 15.77
C SER A 259 -6.55 -21.86 15.52
N ASN A 260 -5.78 -22.21 14.47
CA ASN A 260 -4.46 -21.62 14.20
C ASN A 260 -4.37 -20.83 12.88
N ILE A 261 -5.37 -20.95 12.00
CA ILE A 261 -5.33 -20.40 10.64
C ILE A 261 -6.60 -19.61 10.35
N ILE A 262 -6.49 -18.54 9.56
CA ILE A 262 -7.63 -17.84 8.96
C ILE A 262 -7.48 -17.93 7.44
N LYS A 263 -8.47 -18.51 6.77
CA LYS A 263 -8.56 -18.58 5.31
C LYS A 263 -9.48 -17.49 4.78
N TYR A 264 -9.05 -16.78 3.76
CA TYR A 264 -9.82 -15.69 3.14
C TYR A 264 -10.27 -16.14 1.75
N GLN A 265 -11.58 -16.12 1.50
CA GLN A 265 -12.17 -16.59 0.25
C GLN A 265 -12.97 -15.48 -0.45
N ALA A 266 -12.86 -15.39 -1.77
CA ALA A 266 -13.66 -14.48 -2.57
C ALA A 266 -15.16 -14.81 -2.47
N THR A 267 -16.00 -13.79 -2.28
CA THR A 267 -17.47 -13.93 -2.28
C THR A 267 -18.08 -13.54 -3.62
N LYS A 268 -17.32 -12.83 -4.45
CA LYS A 268 -17.67 -12.41 -5.82
C LYS A 268 -16.44 -12.48 -6.73
N ASP A 269 -16.71 -12.46 -8.03
CA ASP A 269 -15.69 -12.32 -9.07
C ASP A 269 -15.12 -10.88 -9.09
N GLY A 270 -13.90 -10.71 -9.61
CA GLY A 270 -13.30 -9.38 -9.83
C GLY A 270 -11.78 -9.36 -9.72
N PHE A 271 -11.20 -8.19 -9.47
CA PHE A 271 -9.78 -7.96 -9.26
C PHE A 271 -9.47 -7.72 -7.79
N LEU A 272 -8.48 -8.44 -7.26
CA LEU A 272 -8.01 -8.26 -5.88
C LEU A 272 -7.21 -6.95 -5.76
N LYS A 273 -7.55 -6.11 -4.79
CA LYS A 273 -6.85 -4.85 -4.51
C LYS A 273 -6.45 -4.77 -3.04
N GLU A 274 -5.23 -4.31 -2.79
CA GLU A 274 -4.76 -3.84 -1.49
C GLU A 274 -4.88 -2.31 -1.46
N ILE A 275 -5.82 -1.79 -0.68
CA ILE A 275 -6.14 -0.35 -0.65
C ILE A 275 -5.39 0.39 0.46
N LYS A 276 -4.94 -0.34 1.49
CA LYS A 276 -4.10 0.09 2.62
C LYS A 276 -3.30 -1.13 3.08
N PRO A 277 -2.21 -0.98 3.85
CA PRO A 277 -1.46 -2.13 4.36
C PRO A 277 -2.40 -3.12 5.05
N PHE A 278 -2.44 -4.36 4.55
CA PHE A 278 -3.31 -5.45 5.04
C PHE A 278 -4.83 -5.22 4.91
N CYS A 279 -5.28 -4.26 4.10
CA CYS A 279 -6.69 -4.03 3.78
C CYS A 279 -6.98 -4.44 2.34
N TYR A 280 -7.75 -5.52 2.15
CA TYR A 280 -8.01 -6.11 0.84
C TYR A 280 -9.48 -6.08 0.44
N ILE A 281 -9.75 -5.83 -0.84
CA ILE A 281 -11.08 -5.85 -1.46
C ILE A 281 -11.03 -6.52 -2.83
N ILE A 282 -12.18 -6.95 -3.34
CA ILE A 282 -12.38 -7.39 -4.72
C ILE A 282 -13.27 -6.37 -5.44
N SER A 283 -12.79 -5.85 -6.56
CA SER A 283 -13.49 -4.83 -7.36
C SER A 283 -13.61 -5.27 -8.81
N ASP A 284 -14.72 -4.92 -9.46
CA ASP A 284 -14.92 -5.17 -10.90
C ASP A 284 -14.13 -4.18 -11.78
N GLU A 285 -13.58 -3.12 -11.18
CA GLU A 285 -12.91 -2.03 -11.88
C GLU A 285 -11.39 -2.20 -11.83
N LEU A 286 -10.72 -1.97 -12.96
CA LEU A 286 -9.26 -1.94 -13.08
C LEU A 286 -8.84 -0.70 -13.85
N THR A 287 -8.08 0.19 -13.20
CA THR A 287 -7.61 1.44 -13.81
C THR A 287 -6.10 1.50 -13.71
N THR A 288 -5.40 1.67 -14.83
CA THR A 288 -3.93 1.80 -14.88
C THR A 288 -3.46 3.05 -15.61
N ALA A 289 -4.37 4.01 -15.90
CA ALA A 289 -4.03 5.24 -16.61
C ALA A 289 -3.47 6.33 -15.68
N LYS A 290 -2.34 6.94 -16.08
CA LYS A 290 -1.83 8.20 -15.49
C LYS A 290 -2.52 9.41 -16.10
N ASN A 291 -3.04 10.30 -15.25
CA ASN A 291 -3.35 11.68 -15.61
C ASN A 291 -2.11 12.56 -15.34
N ASP A 292 -1.02 12.36 -16.07
CA ASP A 292 0.16 13.24 -15.96
C ASP A 292 0.07 14.39 -16.95
N SER A 293 -0.27 15.59 -16.45
CA SER A 293 -0.16 16.84 -17.20
C SER A 293 1.22 17.52 -17.07
N ASN A 294 2.24 16.87 -16.47
CA ASN A 294 3.52 17.54 -16.15
C ASN A 294 4.81 16.68 -16.21
N SER A 295 4.86 15.53 -16.91
CA SER A 295 6.12 14.80 -17.14
C SER A 295 6.49 14.81 -18.63
N ALA A 296 7.72 15.28 -18.94
CA ALA A 296 8.20 15.48 -20.32
C ALA A 296 8.60 14.19 -21.06
N THR A 297 8.25 13.01 -20.54
CA THR A 297 8.39 11.72 -21.25
C THR A 297 7.20 10.82 -20.86
N PRO A 298 6.18 10.67 -21.72
CA PRO A 298 5.08 9.75 -21.47
C PRO A 298 5.62 8.33 -21.58
N LYS A 299 5.87 7.68 -20.44
CA LYS A 299 6.07 6.23 -20.41
C LYS A 299 4.69 5.61 -20.62
N GLN A 300 4.44 5.06 -21.81
CA GLN A 300 3.17 4.39 -22.12
C GLN A 300 3.05 3.15 -21.23
N GLU A 301 2.17 3.20 -20.24
CA GLU A 301 1.91 2.05 -19.37
C GLU A 301 1.02 1.07 -20.12
N SER A 302 1.54 -0.13 -20.36
CA SER A 302 0.81 -1.21 -21.01
C SER A 302 0.24 -2.17 -19.96
N LEU A 303 -1.04 -2.51 -20.09
CA LEU A 303 -1.72 -3.50 -19.29
C LEU A 303 -1.75 -4.82 -20.06
N ASN A 304 -1.16 -5.89 -19.52
CA ASN A 304 -1.23 -7.23 -20.12
C ASN A 304 -2.12 -8.16 -19.30
N ILE A 305 -3.16 -8.72 -19.93
CA ILE A 305 -4.09 -9.70 -19.37
C ILE A 305 -4.04 -10.94 -20.27
N ASP A 306 -3.17 -11.90 -19.96
CA ASP A 306 -3.01 -13.11 -20.79
C ASP A 306 -4.22 -14.09 -20.67
N GLY A 307 -5.11 -13.87 -19.69
CA GLY A 307 -6.28 -14.70 -19.40
C GLY A 307 -7.62 -14.17 -19.93
N GLN A 308 -8.70 -14.66 -19.33
CA GLN A 308 -10.07 -14.21 -19.63
C GLN A 308 -10.56 -13.18 -18.60
N THR A 309 -11.12 -12.07 -19.08
CA THR A 309 -11.83 -11.11 -18.21
C THR A 309 -13.25 -11.60 -17.90
N HIS A 310 -13.77 -11.21 -16.74
CA HIS A 310 -15.19 -11.38 -16.42
C HIS A 310 -16.09 -10.44 -17.22
N SER A 311 -17.38 -10.78 -17.29
CA SER A 311 -18.40 -9.98 -17.99
C SER A 311 -18.68 -8.63 -17.33
N ASN A 312 -18.45 -8.53 -16.01
CA ASN A 312 -18.66 -7.29 -15.27
C ASN A 312 -17.40 -6.42 -15.19
N ALA A 313 -16.27 -6.90 -15.74
CA ALA A 313 -15.00 -6.20 -15.66
C ALA A 313 -15.10 -4.84 -16.36
N LYS A 314 -14.61 -3.79 -15.71
CA LYS A 314 -14.50 -2.43 -16.28
C LYS A 314 -13.05 -2.00 -16.25
N ILE A 315 -12.43 -1.91 -17.42
CA ILE A 315 -11.00 -1.68 -17.58
C ILE A 315 -10.78 -0.29 -18.19
N GLN A 316 -9.89 0.51 -17.61
CA GLN A 316 -9.45 1.78 -18.17
C GLN A 316 -7.92 1.90 -18.16
N THR A 317 -7.32 2.05 -19.34
CA THR A 317 -5.85 2.08 -19.50
C THR A 317 -5.43 2.89 -20.73
N ASP A 318 -4.14 3.15 -20.94
CA ASP A 318 -3.65 3.76 -22.19
C ASP A 318 -3.48 2.67 -23.28
N ILE A 319 -2.68 1.63 -22.99
CA ILE A 319 -2.48 0.48 -23.89
C ILE A 319 -2.90 -0.81 -23.18
N ALA A 320 -3.72 -1.64 -23.82
CA ALA A 320 -4.11 -2.96 -23.31
C ALA A 320 -3.79 -4.08 -24.29
N PHE A 321 -3.23 -5.18 -23.78
CA PHE A 321 -3.12 -6.48 -24.43
C PHE A 321 -3.98 -7.48 -23.65
N ILE A 322 -4.97 -8.10 -24.28
CA ILE A 322 -5.92 -8.99 -23.60
C ILE A 322 -6.11 -10.28 -24.42
N GLY A 323 -5.99 -11.44 -23.78
CA GLY A 323 -6.30 -12.73 -24.37
C GLY A 323 -7.80 -12.84 -24.69
N SER A 324 -8.66 -12.97 -23.68
CA SER A 324 -10.12 -13.05 -23.88
C SER A 324 -10.85 -11.97 -23.10
N HIS A 325 -11.66 -11.15 -23.78
CA HIS A 325 -12.41 -10.05 -23.16
C HIS A 325 -13.92 -10.25 -23.24
N ARG A 326 -14.60 -10.14 -22.09
CA ARG A 326 -16.07 -10.21 -21.95
C ARG A 326 -16.69 -8.98 -21.29
N GLY A 327 -15.87 -8.08 -20.76
CA GLY A 327 -16.31 -6.91 -20.00
C GLY A 327 -16.38 -5.64 -20.84
N GLU A 328 -16.17 -4.49 -20.18
CA GLU A 328 -16.05 -3.18 -20.79
C GLU A 328 -14.59 -2.71 -20.70
N ILE A 329 -14.04 -2.18 -21.80
CA ILE A 329 -12.72 -1.56 -21.81
C ILE A 329 -12.76 -0.18 -22.49
N LYS A 330 -12.08 0.77 -21.85
CA LYS A 330 -11.76 2.09 -22.41
C LYS A 330 -10.25 2.26 -22.51
N ALA A 331 -9.72 2.46 -23.72
CA ALA A 331 -8.28 2.60 -23.91
C ALA A 331 -7.89 3.60 -25.02
N HIS A 332 -6.63 4.04 -25.06
CA HIS A 332 -6.12 4.68 -26.27
C HIS A 332 -5.96 3.60 -27.36
N THR A 333 -5.18 2.57 -27.06
CA THR A 333 -4.94 1.44 -27.96
C THR A 333 -5.26 0.14 -27.25
N VAL A 334 -5.99 -0.75 -27.91
CA VAL A 334 -6.30 -2.08 -27.38
C VAL A 334 -6.01 -3.17 -28.40
N VAL A 335 -5.41 -4.26 -27.92
CA VAL A 335 -5.16 -5.48 -28.67
C VAL A 335 -5.86 -6.63 -27.94
N ILE A 336 -6.86 -7.25 -28.57
CA ILE A 336 -7.65 -8.34 -28.00
C ILE A 336 -7.56 -9.58 -28.89
N ASP A 337 -7.17 -10.73 -28.34
CA ASP A 337 -7.15 -11.96 -29.14
C ASP A 337 -8.57 -12.47 -29.42
N VAL A 338 -9.43 -12.50 -28.39
CA VAL A 338 -10.83 -12.91 -28.52
C VAL A 338 -11.77 -11.97 -27.74
N LEU A 339 -12.64 -11.25 -28.46
CA LEU A 339 -13.72 -10.45 -27.88
C LEU A 339 -15.04 -11.24 -27.89
N GLU A 340 -15.57 -11.57 -26.72
CA GLU A 340 -16.83 -12.33 -26.58
C GLU A 340 -17.85 -11.54 -25.77
N LYS A 341 -18.88 -10.99 -26.44
CA LYS A 341 -19.93 -10.18 -25.79
C LYS A 341 -19.43 -8.97 -24.99
N GLY A 342 -18.16 -8.61 -25.11
CA GLY A 342 -17.56 -7.44 -24.48
C GLY A 342 -17.79 -6.15 -25.26
N SER A 343 -17.53 -5.02 -24.61
CA SER A 343 -17.61 -3.68 -25.19
C SER A 343 -16.24 -3.00 -25.16
N VAL A 344 -15.83 -2.47 -26.32
CA VAL A 344 -14.56 -1.78 -26.52
C VAL A 344 -14.83 -0.34 -26.92
N GLU A 345 -14.26 0.62 -26.20
CA GLU A 345 -14.20 2.04 -26.59
C GLU A 345 -12.72 2.45 -26.66
N ALA A 346 -12.20 2.74 -27.85
CA ALA A 346 -10.78 3.06 -28.01
C ALA A 346 -10.49 4.11 -29.07
N LYS A 347 -9.26 4.64 -29.14
CA LYS A 347 -8.82 5.34 -30.37
C LYS A 347 -8.45 4.32 -31.43
N VAL A 348 -7.69 3.29 -31.07
CA VAL A 348 -7.27 2.23 -32.00
C VAL A 348 -7.57 0.87 -31.39
N ALA A 349 -8.28 0.02 -32.13
CA ALA A 349 -8.62 -1.34 -31.69
C ALA A 349 -8.11 -2.38 -32.70
N TYR A 350 -7.30 -3.31 -32.21
CA TYR A 350 -6.87 -4.52 -32.93
C TYR A 350 -7.55 -5.72 -32.29
N ILE A 351 -8.38 -6.45 -33.04
CA ILE A 351 -9.11 -7.60 -32.52
C ILE A 351 -8.87 -8.80 -33.42
N ASN A 352 -8.32 -9.89 -32.88
CA ASN A 352 -8.06 -11.07 -33.70
C ASN A 352 -9.36 -11.85 -33.98
N SER A 353 -10.27 -12.00 -33.01
CA SER A 353 -11.60 -12.58 -33.27
C SER A 353 -12.69 -11.95 -32.41
N THR A 354 -13.87 -11.69 -32.97
CA THR A 354 -15.01 -11.11 -32.24
C THR A 354 -16.33 -11.87 -32.42
N LEU A 355 -17.07 -12.08 -31.34
CA LEU A 355 -18.39 -12.70 -31.30
C LEU A 355 -19.31 -11.94 -30.33
N GLY A 356 -20.41 -11.38 -30.84
CA GLY A 356 -21.35 -10.59 -30.02
C GLY A 356 -20.75 -9.29 -29.46
N GLY A 357 -19.58 -8.87 -29.94
CA GLY A 357 -18.84 -7.74 -29.40
C GLY A 357 -19.38 -6.40 -29.88
N LYS A 358 -19.26 -5.39 -29.04
CA LYS A 358 -19.54 -3.98 -29.39
C LYS A 358 -18.24 -3.20 -29.41
N ILE A 359 -17.90 -2.60 -30.55
CA ILE A 359 -16.59 -1.94 -30.72
C ILE A 359 -16.84 -0.52 -31.22
N ILE A 360 -16.36 0.48 -30.50
CA ILE A 360 -16.41 1.90 -30.87
C ILE A 360 -14.97 2.41 -30.89
N ALA A 361 -14.46 2.80 -32.06
CA ALA A 361 -13.11 3.31 -32.14
C ALA A 361 -12.85 4.23 -33.34
N ASP A 362 -11.79 5.03 -33.27
CA ASP A 362 -11.40 5.87 -34.40
C ASP A 362 -10.90 5.01 -35.58
N TYR A 363 -10.06 4.02 -35.27
CA TYR A 363 -9.51 3.03 -36.19
C TYR A 363 -9.72 1.62 -35.64
N ILE A 364 -10.29 0.73 -36.45
CA ILE A 364 -10.63 -0.64 -36.07
C ILE A 364 -10.04 -1.61 -37.07
N TYR A 365 -9.22 -2.55 -36.60
CA TYR A 365 -8.73 -3.69 -37.35
C TYR A 365 -9.26 -4.96 -36.72
N ILE A 366 -9.90 -5.82 -37.52
CA ILE A 366 -10.40 -7.11 -37.06
C ILE A 366 -9.97 -8.19 -38.03
N LYS A 367 -9.32 -9.24 -37.53
CA LYS A 367 -9.00 -10.38 -38.37
C LYS A 367 -10.25 -11.22 -38.66
N ASP A 368 -10.90 -11.78 -37.65
CA ASP A 368 -12.06 -12.66 -37.85
C ASP A 368 -13.34 -12.14 -37.17
N VAL A 369 -14.33 -11.74 -37.96
CA VAL A 369 -15.66 -11.33 -37.49
C VAL A 369 -16.60 -12.53 -37.51
N ARG A 370 -17.08 -12.97 -36.34
CA ARG A 370 -18.15 -14.00 -36.20
C ARG A 370 -19.53 -13.34 -36.19
N SER A 371 -20.50 -13.84 -35.42
CA SER A 371 -21.88 -13.34 -35.47
C SER A 371 -22.20 -12.26 -34.44
N TYR A 372 -23.26 -11.48 -34.70
CA TYR A 372 -23.89 -10.53 -33.79
C TYR A 372 -23.01 -9.37 -33.29
N ASN A 373 -22.03 -8.95 -34.08
CA ASN A 373 -21.16 -7.84 -33.71
C ASN A 373 -21.74 -6.47 -34.10
N GLU A 374 -21.54 -5.47 -33.25
CA GLU A 374 -21.86 -4.06 -33.50
C GLU A 374 -20.57 -3.24 -33.55
N ILE A 375 -20.19 -2.77 -34.75
CA ILE A 375 -18.88 -2.16 -34.99
C ILE A 375 -19.05 -0.74 -35.49
N TYR A 376 -18.51 0.22 -34.75
CA TYR A 376 -18.68 1.65 -34.94
C TYR A 376 -17.33 2.36 -35.15
N PRO A 377 -16.76 2.31 -36.37
CA PRO A 377 -15.56 3.06 -36.70
C PRO A 377 -15.88 4.56 -36.86
N ARG A 378 -14.93 5.44 -36.52
CA ARG A 378 -15.01 6.87 -36.88
C ARG A 378 -14.34 7.20 -38.22
N PHE A 379 -13.16 6.65 -38.46
CA PHE A 379 -12.35 6.95 -39.65
C PHE A 379 -12.08 5.71 -40.49
N SER A 380 -11.70 4.58 -39.88
CA SER A 380 -11.39 3.37 -40.63
C SER A 380 -11.83 2.09 -39.94
N LEU A 381 -12.45 1.20 -40.71
CA LEU A 381 -12.64 -0.20 -40.36
C LEU A 381 -11.96 -1.06 -41.41
N VAL A 382 -11.09 -1.97 -40.98
CA VAL A 382 -10.51 -3.01 -41.83
C VAL A 382 -10.84 -4.37 -41.23
N VAL A 383 -11.47 -5.23 -42.02
CA VAL A 383 -11.81 -6.61 -41.64
C VAL A 383 -11.12 -7.58 -42.59
N ASP A 384 -10.52 -8.64 -42.08
CA ASP A 384 -9.98 -9.70 -42.94
C ASP A 384 -11.10 -10.64 -43.35
N ASN A 385 -11.68 -11.37 -42.42
CA ASN A 385 -12.68 -12.39 -42.71
C ASN A 385 -13.99 -12.12 -41.99
N ILE A 386 -15.09 -12.34 -42.70
CA ILE A 386 -16.45 -12.36 -42.17
C ILE A 386 -16.92 -13.80 -42.21
N LEU A 387 -16.89 -14.44 -41.04
CA LEU A 387 -17.16 -15.86 -40.85
C LEU A 387 -18.53 -16.13 -40.22
N GLY A 388 -19.26 -15.09 -39.79
CA GLY A 388 -20.57 -15.22 -39.16
C GLY A 388 -21.57 -14.16 -39.62
N GLU A 389 -22.78 -14.27 -39.08
CA GLU A 389 -23.98 -13.58 -39.56
C GLU A 389 -24.42 -12.42 -38.64
N HIS A 390 -25.35 -11.60 -39.12
CA HIS A 390 -26.00 -10.54 -38.35
C HIS A 390 -25.03 -9.50 -37.76
N ASN A 391 -23.94 -9.21 -38.45
CA ASN A 391 -23.03 -8.13 -38.06
C ASN A 391 -23.53 -6.79 -38.58
N THR A 392 -23.27 -5.72 -37.83
CA THR A 392 -23.50 -4.35 -38.26
C THR A 392 -22.20 -3.56 -38.21
N PHE A 393 -21.76 -3.09 -39.37
CA PHE A 393 -20.70 -2.10 -39.50
C PHE A 393 -21.35 -0.74 -39.73
N GLU A 394 -21.27 0.16 -38.77
CA GLU A 394 -22.00 1.42 -38.81
C GLU A 394 -21.12 2.60 -38.42
N LEU A 395 -20.84 3.49 -39.36
CA LEU A 395 -20.40 4.83 -38.98
C LEU A 395 -21.61 5.58 -38.43
N ASN A 396 -21.57 5.87 -37.14
CA ASN A 396 -22.60 6.65 -36.47
C ASN A 396 -21.97 7.69 -35.55
N PRO A 397 -21.90 8.96 -35.99
CA PRO A 397 -21.40 10.06 -35.18
C PRO A 397 -22.08 10.18 -33.81
N SER A 398 -23.31 9.66 -33.66
CA SER A 398 -23.97 9.68 -32.36
C SER A 398 -23.37 8.74 -31.29
N LYS A 399 -22.44 7.87 -31.68
CA LYS A 399 -21.75 6.94 -30.78
C LYS A 399 -20.47 7.54 -30.18
N PHE A 400 -19.90 8.57 -30.80
CA PHE A 400 -18.59 9.12 -30.40
C PHE A 400 -18.52 10.65 -30.39
N ALA A 401 -19.49 11.38 -30.96
CA ALA A 401 -19.44 12.85 -31.03
C ALA A 401 -20.60 13.56 -30.31
N PHE A 402 -21.81 12.97 -30.23
CA PHE A 402 -23.01 13.62 -29.65
C PHE A 402 -24.15 12.60 -29.49
N THR A 403 -25.19 12.82 -28.68
CA THR A 403 -26.42 12.01 -28.83
C THR A 403 -27.39 12.66 -29.82
N ARG A 404 -28.31 11.93 -30.46
CA ARG A 404 -29.19 12.45 -31.54
C ARG A 404 -29.86 13.81 -31.22
N ARG A 405 -30.16 14.10 -29.95
CA ARG A 405 -30.76 15.37 -29.51
C ARG A 405 -29.74 16.53 -29.48
N ASP A 406 -28.47 16.24 -29.27
CA ASP A 406 -27.42 17.22 -28.99
C ASP A 406 -26.83 17.88 -30.25
N ARG A 407 -26.93 17.29 -31.46
CA ARG A 407 -26.47 17.97 -32.70
C ARG A 407 -27.25 19.25 -32.97
N ILE A 408 -28.57 19.20 -32.76
CA ILE A 408 -29.43 20.37 -32.92
C ILE A 408 -28.99 21.46 -31.93
N GLU A 409 -28.62 21.09 -30.71
CA GLU A 409 -28.08 22.03 -29.72
C GLU A 409 -26.77 22.67 -30.18
N TYR A 410 -25.84 21.90 -30.76
CA TYR A 410 -24.60 22.46 -31.32
C TYR A 410 -24.85 23.45 -32.48
N VAL A 411 -25.83 23.16 -33.34
CA VAL A 411 -26.26 24.09 -34.41
C VAL A 411 -26.88 25.36 -33.82
N MET A 412 -27.81 25.21 -32.87
CA MET A 412 -28.44 26.34 -32.17
C MET A 412 -27.42 27.19 -31.42
N LEU A 413 -26.43 26.55 -30.79
CA LEU A 413 -25.34 27.21 -30.10
C LEU A 413 -24.47 28.02 -31.08
N SER A 414 -24.16 27.49 -32.26
CA SER A 414 -23.44 28.24 -33.31
C SER A 414 -24.20 29.52 -33.68
N ASP A 415 -25.52 29.43 -33.86
CA ASP A 415 -26.37 30.58 -34.18
C ASP A 415 -26.41 31.61 -33.04
N GLN A 416 -26.56 31.16 -31.79
CA GLN A 416 -26.55 32.02 -30.60
C GLN A 416 -25.19 32.73 -30.41
N ILE A 417 -24.09 32.02 -30.62
CA ILE A 417 -22.74 32.58 -30.54
C ILE A 417 -22.54 33.65 -31.62
N LYS A 418 -22.98 33.40 -32.86
CA LYS A 418 -22.93 34.40 -33.95
C LYS A 418 -23.71 35.66 -33.60
N ILE A 419 -24.90 35.52 -33.00
CA ILE A 419 -25.69 36.68 -32.53
C ILE A 419 -24.94 37.44 -31.42
N ARG A 420 -24.42 36.73 -30.42
CA ARG A 420 -23.69 37.34 -29.30
C ARG A 420 -22.41 38.05 -29.77
N LEU A 421 -21.63 37.45 -30.66
CA LEU A 421 -20.44 38.05 -31.25
C LEU A 421 -20.75 39.36 -31.98
N ARG A 422 -21.87 39.43 -32.71
CA ARG A 422 -22.31 40.68 -33.35
C ARG A 422 -22.61 41.78 -32.33
N HIS A 423 -23.34 41.45 -31.26
CA HIS A 423 -23.65 42.42 -30.21
C HIS A 423 -22.40 42.87 -29.45
N LEU A 424 -21.53 41.94 -29.10
CA LEU A 424 -20.32 42.22 -28.36
C LEU A 424 -19.35 43.08 -29.18
N LYS A 425 -19.18 42.77 -30.47
CA LYS A 425 -18.39 43.59 -31.39
C LYS A 425 -18.91 45.02 -31.45
N LYS A 426 -20.23 45.20 -31.55
CA LYS A 426 -20.84 46.54 -31.53
C LYS A 426 -20.52 47.30 -30.23
N GLN A 427 -20.66 46.65 -29.06
CA GLN A 427 -20.33 47.26 -27.77
C GLN A 427 -18.84 47.63 -27.67
N MET A 428 -17.96 46.76 -28.18
CA MET A 428 -16.53 47.04 -28.23
C MET A 428 -16.22 48.24 -29.14
N ASP A 429 -16.84 48.32 -30.31
CA ASP A 429 -16.66 49.43 -31.25
C ASP A 429 -17.11 50.77 -30.62
N GLU A 430 -18.24 50.77 -29.89
CA GLU A 430 -18.74 51.95 -29.17
C GLU A 430 -17.77 52.44 -28.08
N VAL A 431 -17.28 51.54 -27.22
CA VAL A 431 -16.33 51.88 -26.15
C VAL A 431 -14.98 52.28 -26.74
N TYR A 432 -14.52 51.59 -27.79
CA TYR A 432 -13.27 51.90 -28.47
C TYR A 432 -13.30 53.28 -29.14
N ALA A 433 -14.41 53.64 -29.78
CA ALA A 433 -14.58 54.98 -30.37
C ALA A 433 -14.48 56.07 -29.29
N TYR A 434 -15.09 55.86 -28.12
CA TYR A 434 -14.95 56.78 -26.99
C TYR A 434 -13.50 56.86 -26.50
N LEU A 435 -12.82 55.72 -26.30
CA LEU A 435 -11.43 55.68 -25.85
C LEU A 435 -10.50 56.43 -26.82
N LEU A 436 -10.64 56.17 -28.12
CA LEU A 436 -9.85 56.85 -29.16
C LEU A 436 -10.04 58.36 -29.14
N ALA A 437 -11.29 58.83 -29.01
CA ALA A 437 -11.61 60.26 -28.99
C ALA A 437 -11.17 60.97 -27.70
N SER A 438 -11.07 60.25 -26.59
CA SER A 438 -10.76 60.80 -25.26
C SER A 438 -9.30 60.64 -24.83
N GLN A 439 -8.54 59.73 -25.46
CA GLN A 439 -7.15 59.39 -25.13
C GLN A 439 -6.25 60.63 -25.02
N GLY A 440 -6.22 61.48 -26.04
CA GLY A 440 -5.33 62.66 -26.05
C GLY A 440 -5.64 63.64 -24.91
N LYS A 441 -6.90 63.76 -24.50
CA LYS A 441 -7.31 64.62 -23.38
C LYS A 441 -6.93 63.99 -22.04
N ALA A 442 -7.24 62.71 -21.84
CA ALA A 442 -6.95 62.00 -20.60
C ALA A 442 -5.44 61.93 -20.32
N HIS A 443 -4.63 61.58 -21.32
CA HIS A 443 -3.17 61.49 -21.18
C HIS A 443 -2.54 62.86 -20.89
N LYS A 444 -3.05 63.95 -21.47
CA LYS A 444 -2.56 65.30 -21.20
C LYS A 444 -2.86 65.73 -19.77
N ILE A 445 -4.08 65.45 -19.27
CA ILE A 445 -4.46 65.71 -17.87
C ILE A 445 -3.59 64.89 -16.91
N GLN A 446 -3.32 63.62 -17.21
CA GLN A 446 -2.44 62.76 -16.40
C GLN A 446 -1.00 63.28 -16.39
N HIS A 447 -0.44 63.62 -17.55
CA HIS A 447 0.92 64.17 -17.65
C HIS A 447 1.07 65.51 -16.92
N ASP A 448 0.13 66.43 -17.08
CA ASP A 448 0.14 67.73 -16.39
C ASP A 448 0.04 67.55 -14.86
N ALA A 449 -0.67 66.51 -14.38
CA ALA A 449 -0.75 66.16 -12.96
C ALA A 449 0.55 65.52 -12.43
N GLU A 450 1.26 64.75 -13.25
CA GLU A 450 2.55 64.15 -12.92
C GLU A 450 3.68 65.19 -12.84
N GLU A 451 3.66 66.22 -13.69
CA GLU A 451 4.63 67.33 -13.64
C GLU A 451 4.47 68.25 -12.42
N LYS A 452 3.27 68.27 -11.79
CA LYS A 452 2.94 69.12 -10.64
C LYS A 452 2.26 68.34 -9.51
N PRO A 453 2.97 67.43 -8.83
CA PRO A 453 2.39 66.51 -7.84
C PRO A 453 1.90 67.21 -6.55
N GLU A 454 2.35 68.44 -6.29
CA GLU A 454 1.96 69.21 -5.09
C GLU A 454 0.58 69.91 -5.25
N GLU A 455 0.07 70.05 -6.48
CA GLU A 455 -1.24 70.66 -6.76
C GLU A 455 -2.34 69.59 -6.89
N LYS A 456 -3.39 69.68 -6.07
CA LYS A 456 -4.52 68.74 -6.17
C LYS A 456 -5.30 68.99 -7.46
N LEU A 457 -5.42 67.93 -8.27
CA LEU A 457 -6.19 67.97 -9.52
C LEU A 457 -7.65 68.41 -9.25
N PRO A 458 -8.17 69.39 -10.00
CA PRO A 458 -9.58 69.77 -9.91
C PRO A 458 -10.53 68.58 -10.13
N LYS A 459 -11.60 68.49 -9.32
CA LYS A 459 -12.55 67.36 -9.32
C LYS A 459 -13.13 67.04 -10.71
N ASN A 460 -13.33 68.04 -11.55
CA ASN A 460 -13.84 67.87 -12.92
C ASN A 460 -12.82 67.17 -13.84
N LEU A 461 -11.54 67.52 -13.76
CA LEU A 461 -10.47 66.89 -14.55
C LEU A 461 -10.19 65.47 -14.05
N GLN A 462 -10.23 65.27 -12.73
CA GLN A 462 -10.15 63.94 -12.12
C GLN A 462 -11.28 63.03 -12.61
N CYS A 463 -12.52 63.54 -12.66
CA CYS A 463 -13.68 62.80 -13.18
C CYS A 463 -13.50 62.35 -14.64
N ILE A 464 -12.83 63.14 -15.48
CA ILE A 464 -12.56 62.78 -16.89
C ILE A 464 -11.59 61.61 -16.98
N VAL A 465 -10.52 61.62 -16.19
CA VAL A 465 -9.53 60.52 -16.14
C VAL A 465 -10.17 59.25 -15.59
N GLU A 466 -10.95 59.37 -14.51
CA GLU A 466 -11.68 58.23 -13.93
C GLU A 466 -12.69 57.62 -14.92
N GLN A 467 -13.40 58.44 -15.71
CA GLN A 467 -14.29 57.95 -16.76
C GLN A 467 -13.55 57.23 -17.89
N TYR A 468 -12.38 57.75 -18.28
CA TYR A 468 -11.53 57.13 -19.29
C TYR A 468 -10.97 55.78 -18.80
N GLU A 469 -10.44 55.71 -17.58
CA GLU A 469 -9.96 54.47 -16.96
C GLU A 469 -11.09 53.44 -16.82
N LYS A 470 -12.28 53.87 -16.41
CA LYS A 470 -13.46 53.00 -16.34
C LYS A 470 -13.86 52.45 -17.71
N ALA A 471 -13.83 53.28 -18.76
CA ALA A 471 -14.09 52.83 -20.13
C ALA A 471 -13.01 51.87 -20.62
N LEU A 472 -11.74 52.07 -20.24
CA LEU A 472 -10.62 51.21 -20.59
C LEU A 472 -10.73 49.85 -19.90
N GLU A 473 -11.12 49.82 -18.64
CA GLU A 473 -11.39 48.58 -17.91
C GLU A 473 -12.62 47.84 -18.47
N GLN A 474 -13.68 48.58 -18.82
CA GLN A 474 -14.83 48.02 -19.53
C GLN A 474 -14.41 47.40 -20.87
N TYR A 475 -13.56 48.07 -21.65
CA TYR A 475 -13.06 47.54 -22.92
C TYR A 475 -12.22 46.27 -22.73
N LYS A 476 -11.34 46.24 -21.72
CA LYS A 476 -10.57 45.03 -21.35
C LYS A 476 -11.49 43.86 -20.99
N HIS A 477 -12.55 44.12 -20.23
CA HIS A 477 -13.55 43.10 -19.90
C HIS A 477 -14.24 42.56 -21.16
N LEU A 478 -14.69 43.45 -22.05
CA LEU A 478 -15.31 43.06 -23.33
C LEU A 478 -14.35 42.27 -24.22
N LEU A 479 -13.07 42.62 -24.25
CA LEU A 479 -12.03 41.91 -24.99
C LEU A 479 -11.82 40.48 -24.47
N LYS A 480 -11.84 40.30 -23.14
CA LYS A 480 -11.77 38.97 -22.51
C LYS A 480 -13.00 38.13 -22.88
N GLU A 481 -14.20 38.68 -22.74
CA GLU A 481 -15.45 38.00 -23.13
C GLU A 481 -15.43 37.61 -24.62
N TYR A 482 -14.92 38.49 -25.50
CA TYR A 482 -14.79 38.20 -26.92
C TYR A 482 -13.89 37.00 -27.20
N LYS A 483 -12.72 36.96 -26.53
CA LYS A 483 -11.79 35.83 -26.63
C LYS A 483 -12.44 34.52 -26.18
N ASP A 484 -13.16 34.54 -25.07
CA ASP A 484 -13.84 33.35 -24.52
C ASP A 484 -14.92 32.84 -25.48
N ILE A 485 -15.72 33.74 -26.06
CA ILE A 485 -16.77 33.38 -27.02
C ILE A 485 -16.19 32.85 -28.34
N ILE A 486 -15.08 33.43 -28.83
CA ILE A 486 -14.39 32.92 -30.03
C ILE A 486 -13.84 31.51 -29.80
N ASN A 487 -13.25 31.25 -28.64
CA ASN A 487 -12.77 29.90 -28.30
C ASN A 487 -13.92 28.89 -28.24
N LEU A 488 -15.06 29.28 -27.68
CA LEU A 488 -16.27 28.46 -27.66
C LEU A 488 -16.78 28.21 -29.09
N TYR A 489 -16.82 29.24 -29.94
CA TYR A 489 -17.19 29.13 -31.35
C TYR A 489 -16.31 28.11 -32.08
N TYR A 490 -14.99 28.26 -31.98
CA TYR A 490 -14.02 27.39 -32.63
C TYR A 490 -14.18 25.92 -32.20
N THR A 491 -14.34 25.69 -30.90
CA THR A 491 -14.55 24.34 -30.35
C THR A 491 -15.85 23.71 -30.86
N ASN A 492 -16.92 24.50 -30.91
CA ASN A 492 -18.23 24.07 -31.42
C ASN A 492 -18.17 23.74 -32.92
N GLU A 493 -17.53 24.59 -33.73
CA GLU A 493 -17.38 24.39 -35.16
C GLU A 493 -16.55 23.15 -35.50
N ILE A 494 -15.45 22.88 -34.77
CA ILE A 494 -14.68 21.63 -34.95
C ILE A 494 -15.55 20.41 -34.70
N ARG A 495 -16.36 20.42 -33.63
CA ARG A 495 -17.27 19.32 -33.32
C ARG A 495 -18.30 19.13 -34.42
N LEU A 496 -19.01 20.19 -34.81
CA LEU A 496 -19.99 20.15 -35.90
C LEU A 496 -19.38 19.64 -37.21
N LYS A 497 -18.18 20.14 -37.56
CA LYS A 497 -17.46 19.68 -38.75
C LYS A 497 -17.17 18.18 -38.69
N GLY A 498 -16.70 17.67 -37.55
CA GLY A 498 -16.44 16.23 -37.36
C GLY A 498 -17.70 15.37 -37.44
N ILE A 499 -18.87 15.94 -37.14
CA ILE A 499 -20.18 15.28 -37.26
C ILE A 499 -20.63 15.24 -38.72
N ASP A 500 -20.55 16.40 -39.40
CA ASP A 500 -21.08 16.60 -40.74
C ASP A 500 -20.21 15.92 -41.81
N GLU A 501 -18.89 15.94 -41.62
CA GLU A 501 -17.93 15.30 -42.53
C GLU A 501 -17.64 13.84 -42.18
N GLY A 502 -18.14 13.35 -41.03
CA GLY A 502 -17.85 11.99 -40.56
C GLY A 502 -18.14 10.92 -41.61
N ALA A 503 -19.30 11.01 -42.28
CA ALA A 503 -19.69 10.09 -43.35
C ALA A 503 -18.71 10.06 -44.52
N LEU A 504 -18.19 11.23 -44.91
CA LEU A 504 -17.30 11.39 -46.06
C LEU A 504 -15.88 10.89 -45.76
N LEU A 505 -15.43 11.08 -44.51
CA LEU A 505 -14.08 10.70 -44.08
C LEU A 505 -13.97 9.20 -43.79
N ALA A 506 -15.03 8.55 -43.35
CA ALA A 506 -15.00 7.16 -42.95
C ALA A 506 -14.84 6.20 -44.14
N LYS A 507 -13.97 5.20 -43.95
CA LYS A 507 -13.67 4.15 -44.93
C LYS A 507 -13.86 2.77 -44.29
N MET A 508 -14.59 1.87 -44.93
CA MET A 508 -14.73 0.48 -44.47
C MET A 508 -14.21 -0.47 -45.54
N ILE A 509 -13.31 -1.37 -45.16
CA ILE A 509 -12.56 -2.26 -46.07
C ILE A 509 -12.68 -3.71 -45.58
N ILE A 510 -12.91 -4.63 -46.51
CA ILE A 510 -12.99 -6.08 -46.26
C ILE A 510 -11.97 -6.79 -47.17
N ARG A 511 -10.93 -7.42 -46.61
CA ARG A 511 -9.79 -7.96 -47.38
C ARG A 511 -9.99 -9.41 -47.86
N GLY A 512 -10.48 -10.27 -46.97
CA GLY A 512 -10.44 -11.74 -47.06
C GLY A 512 -11.78 -12.38 -47.39
N GLU A 513 -12.16 -13.45 -46.72
CA GLU A 513 -13.36 -14.21 -47.09
C GLU A 513 -14.65 -13.58 -46.55
N ILE A 514 -15.75 -13.68 -47.30
CA ILE A 514 -17.11 -13.38 -46.84
C ILE A 514 -17.90 -14.68 -46.93
N SER A 515 -17.88 -15.47 -45.87
CA SER A 515 -18.56 -16.75 -45.82
C SER A 515 -20.07 -16.58 -45.66
N GLU A 516 -20.53 -15.54 -44.97
CA GLU A 516 -21.96 -15.28 -44.71
C GLU A 516 -22.37 -13.82 -45.07
N PRO A 517 -23.36 -13.60 -45.95
CA PRO A 517 -23.65 -12.28 -46.51
C PRO A 517 -24.50 -11.36 -45.61
N GLU A 518 -24.98 -11.83 -44.46
CA GLU A 518 -25.92 -11.07 -43.60
C GLU A 518 -25.29 -9.91 -42.80
N THR A 519 -24.13 -9.43 -43.21
CA THR A 519 -23.50 -8.25 -42.63
C THR A 519 -24.04 -6.98 -43.28
N MET A 520 -24.47 -6.04 -42.45
CA MET A 520 -25.02 -4.77 -42.90
C MET A 520 -24.00 -3.65 -42.71
N VAL A 521 -23.74 -2.90 -43.79
CA VAL A 521 -22.88 -1.72 -43.79
C VAL A 521 -23.77 -0.47 -43.79
N LYS A 522 -23.52 0.45 -42.86
CA LYS A 522 -24.31 1.67 -42.67
C LYS A 522 -23.44 2.91 -42.48
N PHE A 523 -23.90 4.02 -43.02
CA PHE A 523 -23.33 5.34 -42.77
C PHE A 523 -24.46 6.30 -42.40
N LYS A 524 -24.29 6.98 -41.27
CA LYS A 524 -25.13 8.12 -40.92
C LYS A 524 -24.49 9.42 -41.38
N ALA A 525 -25.13 10.07 -42.35
CA ALA A 525 -24.73 11.35 -42.88
C ALA A 525 -25.64 12.47 -42.34
N TYR A 526 -25.05 13.65 -42.20
CA TYR A 526 -25.75 14.85 -41.72
C TYR A 526 -25.55 15.99 -42.72
N ALA A 527 -26.65 16.59 -43.17
CA ALA A 527 -26.63 17.81 -43.97
C ALA A 527 -27.67 18.80 -43.44
N GLY A 528 -27.19 19.96 -42.98
CA GLY A 528 -28.08 20.99 -42.42
C GLY A 528 -28.85 20.45 -41.21
N LYS A 529 -30.17 20.30 -41.32
CA LYS A 529 -31.05 19.72 -40.28
C LYS A 529 -31.47 18.27 -40.57
N HIS A 530 -31.05 17.70 -41.69
CA HIS A 530 -31.45 16.37 -42.12
C HIS A 530 -30.43 15.31 -41.69
N GLU A 531 -30.94 14.19 -41.17
CA GLU A 531 -30.19 12.97 -40.90
C GLU A 531 -30.57 11.96 -41.98
N GLU A 532 -29.57 11.42 -42.67
CA GLU A 532 -29.75 10.37 -43.67
C GLU A 532 -28.99 9.11 -43.23
N THR A 533 -29.63 7.94 -43.38
CA THR A 533 -28.99 6.65 -43.12
C THR A 533 -28.85 5.90 -44.44
N LEU A 534 -27.61 5.84 -44.93
CA LEU A 534 -27.23 5.06 -46.10
C LEU A 534 -26.88 3.65 -45.64
N LYS A 535 -27.39 2.63 -46.33
CA LYS A 535 -27.15 1.23 -45.94
C LYS A 535 -27.08 0.29 -47.13
N THR A 536 -26.31 -0.78 -46.98
CA THR A 536 -26.26 -1.91 -47.91
C THR A 536 -26.03 -3.21 -47.13
N ILE A 537 -26.33 -4.35 -47.74
CA ILE A 537 -26.05 -5.69 -47.20
C ILE A 537 -24.99 -6.32 -48.11
N LEU A 538 -24.05 -7.05 -47.53
CA LEU A 538 -23.02 -7.74 -48.31
C LEU A 538 -23.64 -8.83 -49.20
N SER A 539 -22.97 -9.13 -50.32
CA SER A 539 -23.39 -10.17 -51.27
C SER A 539 -22.21 -11.07 -51.59
N GLN A 540 -22.46 -12.38 -51.65
CA GLN A 540 -21.44 -13.39 -51.99
C GLN A 540 -21.09 -13.42 -53.50
N ALA A 541 -22.03 -13.06 -54.38
CA ALA A 541 -21.84 -13.23 -55.82
C ALA A 541 -20.76 -12.30 -56.41
N THR A 542 -20.70 -11.06 -55.93
CA THR A 542 -19.70 -10.05 -56.31
C THR A 542 -19.42 -9.14 -55.10
N PRO A 543 -18.59 -9.59 -54.15
CA PRO A 543 -18.42 -8.88 -52.89
C PRO A 543 -17.69 -7.56 -53.09
N ALA A 544 -18.35 -6.46 -52.70
CA ALA A 544 -17.66 -5.19 -52.54
C ALA A 544 -16.65 -5.29 -51.39
N ARG A 545 -15.45 -4.78 -51.64
CA ARG A 545 -14.30 -4.79 -50.74
C ARG A 545 -14.11 -3.45 -50.04
N PHE A 546 -14.71 -2.38 -50.55
CA PHE A 546 -14.53 -1.04 -50.03
C PHE A 546 -15.82 -0.22 -50.11
N PHE A 547 -16.11 0.48 -49.02
CA PHE A 547 -17.31 1.29 -48.83
C PHE A 547 -16.93 2.69 -48.35
N GLU A 548 -17.52 3.67 -49.01
CA GLU A 548 -17.38 5.08 -48.65
C GLU A 548 -18.62 5.88 -49.03
N VAL A 549 -18.74 7.08 -48.46
CA VAL A 549 -19.78 8.03 -48.84
C VAL A 549 -19.17 9.13 -49.68
N GLU A 550 -19.78 9.37 -50.83
CA GLU A 550 -19.50 10.51 -51.68
C GLU A 550 -20.64 11.53 -51.58
N LYS A 551 -20.30 12.80 -51.79
CA LYS A 551 -21.28 13.88 -51.90
C LYS A 551 -21.47 14.23 -53.37
N GLU A 552 -22.67 14.00 -53.90
CA GLU A 552 -23.07 14.35 -55.27
C GLU A 552 -24.07 15.50 -55.21
N GLY A 553 -23.58 16.74 -55.36
CA GLY A 553 -24.38 17.93 -55.15
C GLY A 553 -24.85 18.04 -53.69
N ASP A 554 -26.16 17.97 -53.46
CA ASP A 554 -26.76 18.07 -52.12
C ASP A 554 -27.05 16.72 -51.47
N PHE A 555 -26.81 15.60 -52.16
CA PHE A 555 -27.13 14.26 -51.67
C PHE A 555 -25.87 13.47 -51.30
N PHE A 556 -26.02 12.58 -50.32
CA PHE A 556 -24.99 11.61 -49.99
C PHE A 556 -25.27 10.27 -50.65
N ARG A 557 -24.23 9.61 -51.15
CA ARG A 557 -24.36 8.30 -51.79
C ARG A 557 -23.33 7.33 -51.23
N LEU A 558 -23.80 6.15 -50.81
CA LEU A 558 -22.93 5.05 -50.44
C LEU A 558 -22.41 4.39 -51.71
N ARG A 559 -21.10 4.38 -51.88
CA ARG A 559 -20.39 3.67 -52.94
C ARG A 559 -19.84 2.35 -52.42
N SER A 560 -19.76 1.38 -53.32
CA SER A 560 -19.28 0.03 -53.03
C SER A 560 -18.37 -0.40 -54.17
N HIS A 561 -17.10 -0.64 -53.88
CA HIS A 561 -16.06 -0.93 -54.86
C HIS A 561 -15.50 -2.33 -54.65
N GLN A 562 -15.07 -2.99 -55.73
CA GLN A 562 -14.41 -4.29 -55.66
C GLN A 562 -12.92 -4.19 -55.32
N GLU A 563 -12.32 -3.02 -55.56
CA GLU A 563 -10.91 -2.75 -55.30
C GLU A 563 -10.77 -1.51 -54.40
N TYR A 564 -9.62 -1.40 -53.75
CA TYR A 564 -9.28 -0.26 -52.89
C TYR A 564 -7.79 0.05 -53.00
N ASN A 565 -7.41 1.30 -52.71
CA ASN A 565 -5.99 1.69 -52.64
C ASN A 565 -5.34 1.02 -51.41
N PRO A 566 -4.27 0.21 -51.56
CA PRO A 566 -3.56 -0.41 -50.45
C PRO A 566 -3.04 0.57 -49.39
N GLU A 567 -2.75 1.83 -49.75
CA GLU A 567 -2.26 2.85 -48.81
C GLU A 567 -3.27 3.14 -47.68
N LEU A 568 -4.57 2.87 -47.90
CA LEU A 568 -5.60 3.00 -46.89
C LEU A 568 -5.39 2.04 -45.70
N LEU A 569 -4.49 1.05 -45.83
CA LEU A 569 -4.15 0.09 -44.80
C LEU A 569 -2.91 0.47 -43.98
N ASN A 570 -2.12 1.46 -44.40
CA ASN A 570 -0.83 1.79 -43.77
C ASN A 570 -0.96 2.07 -42.26
N TRP A 571 -2.10 2.64 -41.84
CA TRP A 571 -2.36 2.95 -40.45
C TRP A 571 -2.29 1.71 -39.53
N ILE A 572 -2.58 0.51 -40.05
CA ILE A 572 -2.60 -0.74 -39.27
C ILE A 572 -1.22 -1.02 -38.68
N GLU A 573 -0.16 -0.82 -39.46
CA GLU A 573 1.21 -1.04 -38.99
C GLU A 573 1.76 0.21 -38.28
N GLU A 574 1.46 1.42 -38.79
CA GLU A 574 1.90 2.69 -38.18
C GLU A 574 1.39 2.88 -36.75
N LYS A 575 0.17 2.41 -36.45
CA LYS A 575 -0.48 2.56 -35.14
C LYS A 575 -0.39 1.29 -34.31
N ARG A 576 0.32 0.24 -34.75
CA ARG A 576 0.39 -1.02 -34.01
C ARG A 576 1.29 -0.84 -32.79
N PRO A 577 0.81 -1.10 -31.56
CA PRO A 577 1.64 -0.99 -30.39
C PRO A 577 2.69 -2.11 -30.41
N GLN A 578 3.95 -1.78 -30.12
CA GLN A 578 4.98 -2.79 -29.88
C GLN A 578 4.74 -3.39 -28.50
N LYS A 579 4.61 -4.72 -28.43
CA LYS A 579 4.60 -5.43 -27.14
C LYS A 579 6.03 -5.38 -26.61
N GLU A 580 6.30 -4.59 -25.57
CA GLU A 580 7.57 -4.67 -24.85
C GLU A 580 7.70 -6.10 -24.31
N SER A 581 8.71 -6.82 -24.78
CA SER A 581 8.99 -8.23 -24.49
C SER A 581 9.61 -8.43 -23.12
#